data_AF-A0A6N7MAE7-F1
#
_entry.id   AF-A0A6N7MAE7-F1
#
_cell.length_a   1.000
_cell.length_b   1.000
_cell.length_c   1.000
_cell.angle_alpha   90.00
_cell.angle_beta   90.00
_cell.angle_gamma   90.00
#
_symmetry.space_group_name_H-M   'P 1'
#
loop_
_entity.id
_entity.type
_entity.pdbx_description
1 polymer ?
#
loop_
_entity_poly.entity_id
_entity_poly.type
_entity_poly.pdbx_seq_one_letter_code
_entity_poly.pdbx_strand_id
1 'polypeptide(L)'
;RKPLASLFSKDPAVIAVAVLYFRIVPFAYGLQGIFNISSMILNALNKPIHATLLTIFQMFVLYIPLALLGKSILGTAGIFSALVVSYAVSGTFSYFLVNRVLNNHSKRKKTLK
;
A
#
# COMPACT_ATOMS: atom_id res chain seq x y z
N ARG A 1 -31.52 -0.97 5.52
CA ARG A 1 -30.91 -1.36 4.22
C ARG A 1 -30.05 -2.60 4.46
N LYS A 2 -30.18 -3.67 3.67
CA LYS A 2 -29.33 -4.88 3.80
C LYS A 2 -27.91 -4.56 3.28
N PRO A 3 -26.84 -4.87 4.01
CA PRO A 3 -25.48 -4.62 3.55
C PRO A 3 -25.10 -5.57 2.40
N LEU A 4 -24.28 -5.12 1.44
CA LEU A 4 -23.79 -5.99 0.35
C LEU A 4 -23.10 -7.26 0.88
N ALA A 5 -22.49 -7.17 2.06
CA ALA A 5 -21.90 -8.29 2.77
C ALA A 5 -22.85 -9.47 3.03
N SER A 6 -24.17 -9.25 3.14
CA SER A 6 -25.15 -10.34 3.35
C SER A 6 -25.36 -11.22 2.11
N LEU A 7 -24.78 -10.86 0.97
CA LEU A 7 -24.73 -11.72 -0.23
C LEU A 7 -23.68 -12.83 -0.09
N PHE A 8 -22.67 -12.63 0.75
CA PHE A 8 -21.52 -13.53 0.87
C PHE A 8 -21.64 -14.51 2.04
N SER A 9 -22.40 -14.18 3.08
CA SER A 9 -22.64 -15.06 4.23
C SER A 9 -23.94 -14.72 4.95
N LYS A 10 -24.49 -15.70 5.68
CA LYS A 10 -25.60 -15.52 6.62
C LYS A 10 -25.12 -15.33 8.07
N ASP A 11 -23.84 -15.59 8.34
CA ASP A 11 -23.25 -15.43 9.67
C ASP A 11 -23.06 -13.93 10.00
N PRO A 12 -23.71 -13.41 11.06
CA PRO A 12 -23.58 -12.02 11.47
C PRO A 12 -22.13 -11.56 11.69
N ALA A 13 -21.26 -12.43 12.21
CA ALA A 13 -19.86 -12.09 12.49
C ALA A 13 -19.07 -11.86 11.18
N VAL A 14 -19.29 -12.71 10.17
CA VAL A 14 -18.65 -12.57 8.86
C VAL A 14 -19.16 -11.32 8.15
N ILE A 15 -20.47 -11.06 8.21
CA ILE A 15 -21.07 -9.85 7.62
C ILE A 15 -20.45 -8.58 8.23
N ALA A 16 -20.28 -8.54 9.56
CA ALA A 16 -19.70 -7.39 10.25
C ALA A 16 -18.25 -7.10 9.79
N VAL A 17 -17.42 -8.13 9.67
CA VAL A 17 -16.03 -7.99 9.19
C VAL A 17 -16.00 -7.55 7.72
N ALA A 18 -16.86 -8.10 6.86
CA ALA A 18 -16.94 -7.72 5.47
C ALA A 18 -17.40 -6.25 5.28
N VAL A 19 -18.39 -5.80 6.06
CA VAL A 19 -18.80 -4.38 6.08
C VAL A 19 -17.62 -3.47 6.46
N LEU A 20 -16.85 -3.87 7.47
CA LEU A 20 -15.68 -3.12 7.91
C LEU A 20 -14.58 -3.08 6.84
N TYR A 21 -14.31 -4.22 6.19
CA TYR A 21 -13.39 -4.30 5.05
C TYR A 21 -13.78 -3.34 3.94
N PHE A 22 -15.05 -3.37 3.50
CA PHE A 22 -15.55 -2.50 2.44
C PHE A 22 -15.56 -1.02 2.80
N ARG A 23 -15.49 -0.67 4.09
CA ARG A 23 -15.37 0.73 4.51
C ARG A 23 -13.94 1.24 4.52
N ILE A 24 -12.98 0.39 4.91
CA ILE A 24 -11.60 0.84 5.18
C ILE A 24 -10.68 0.56 3.98
N VAL A 25 -10.75 -0.65 3.43
CA VAL A 25 -9.76 -1.12 2.45
C VAL A 25 -9.83 -0.41 1.09
N PRO A 26 -10.96 0.13 0.59
CA PRO A 26 -10.97 0.92 -0.65
C PRO A 26 -9.99 2.09 -0.66
N PHE A 27 -9.76 2.74 0.48
CA PHE A 27 -8.77 3.81 0.59
C PHE A 27 -7.33 3.30 0.39
N ALA A 28 -7.04 2.06 0.84
CA ALA A 28 -5.74 1.44 0.63
C ALA A 28 -5.45 1.21 -0.86
N TYR A 29 -6.46 0.83 -1.66
CA TYR A 29 -6.25 0.56 -3.09
C TYR A 29 -5.79 1.78 -3.89
N GLY A 30 -6.29 2.98 -3.56
CA GLY A 30 -5.82 4.21 -4.20
C GLY A 30 -4.33 4.46 -3.94
N LEU A 31 -3.90 4.29 -2.70
CA LEU A 31 -2.51 4.48 -2.28
C LEU A 31 -1.59 3.36 -2.78
N GLN A 32 -2.09 2.11 -2.79
CA GLN A 32 -1.43 0.95 -3.36
C GLN A 32 -1.20 1.15 -4.87
N GLY A 33 -2.12 1.80 -5.58
CA GLY A 33 -1.95 2.15 -7.00
C GLY A 33 -0.70 3.01 -7.24
N ILE A 34 -0.49 4.07 -6.43
CA ILE A 34 0.70 4.93 -6.50
C ILE A 34 1.96 4.12 -6.25
N PHE A 35 1.93 3.27 -5.22
CA PHE A 35 3.05 2.39 -4.88
C PHE A 35 3.40 1.42 -6.02
N ASN A 36 2.40 0.77 -6.61
CA ASN A 36 2.59 -0.19 -7.69
C ASN A 36 3.13 0.47 -8.96
N ILE A 37 2.56 1.61 -9.38
CA ILE A 37 3.04 2.36 -10.54
C ILE A 37 4.50 2.79 -10.30
N SER A 38 4.84 3.25 -9.09
CA SER A 38 6.21 3.62 -8.74
C SER A 38 7.18 2.43 -8.92
N SER A 39 6.79 1.25 -8.41
CA SER A 39 7.57 0.02 -8.56
C SER A 39 7.72 -0.41 -10.02
N MET A 40 6.67 -0.30 -10.83
CA MET A 40 6.72 -0.58 -12.27
C MET A 40 7.70 0.34 -12.99
N ILE A 41 7.71 1.65 -12.67
CA ILE A 41 8.66 2.62 -13.24
C ILE A 41 10.10 2.25 -12.87
N LEU A 42 10.37 1.93 -11.59
CA LEU A 42 11.71 1.52 -11.15
C LEU A 42 12.18 0.24 -11.86
N ASN A 43 11.28 -0.74 -12.03
CA ASN A 43 11.59 -1.96 -12.79
C ASN A 43 11.92 -1.63 -14.25
N ALA A 44 11.13 -0.77 -14.91
CA ALA A 44 11.36 -0.35 -16.29
C ALA A 44 12.69 0.42 -16.47
N LEU A 45 13.16 1.13 -15.44
CA LEU A 45 14.44 1.86 -15.43
C LEU A 45 15.65 0.97 -15.08
N ASN A 46 15.52 -0.36 -15.09
CA ASN A 46 16.55 -1.31 -14.65
C ASN A 46 17.02 -1.05 -13.21
N LYS A 47 16.09 -0.65 -12.33
CA LYS A 47 16.29 -0.43 -10.90
C LYS A 47 15.43 -1.37 -10.03
N PRO A 48 15.36 -2.69 -10.32
CA PRO A 48 14.44 -3.60 -9.63
C PRO A 48 14.74 -3.75 -8.14
N ILE A 49 16.00 -3.65 -7.72
CA ILE A 49 16.37 -3.71 -6.30
C ILE A 49 15.70 -2.59 -5.48
N HIS A 50 15.53 -1.40 -6.06
CA HIS A 50 14.82 -0.31 -5.37
C HIS A 50 13.32 -0.62 -5.21
N ALA A 51 12.70 -1.23 -6.22
CA ALA A 51 11.30 -1.67 -6.14
C ALA A 51 11.12 -2.78 -5.10
N THR A 52 12.01 -3.78 -5.08
CA THR A 52 11.98 -4.87 -4.11
C THR A 52 12.15 -4.34 -2.68
N LEU A 53 13.11 -3.43 -2.46
CA LEU A 53 13.32 -2.83 -1.14
C LEU A 53 12.12 -2.03 -0.65
N LEU A 54 11.45 -1.29 -1.54
CA LEU A 54 10.19 -0.61 -1.21
C LEU A 54 9.12 -1.59 -0.72
N THR A 55 8.96 -2.74 -1.41
CA THR A 55 7.96 -3.76 -1.04
C THR A 55 8.30 -4.43 0.28
N ILE A 56 9.57 -4.81 0.49
CA ILE A 56 10.03 -5.39 1.75
C ILE A 56 9.82 -4.40 2.90
N PHE A 57 10.20 -3.14 2.71
CA PHE A 57 10.02 -2.10 3.72
C PHE A 57 8.53 -1.87 4.03
N GLN A 58 7.70 -1.75 3.01
CA GLN A 58 6.25 -1.57 3.17
C GLN A 58 5.63 -2.74 3.95
N MET A 59 6.00 -3.98 3.65
CA MET A 59 5.36 -5.13 4.28
C MET A 59 5.91 -5.41 5.69
N PHE A 60 7.23 -5.51 5.83
CA PHE A 60 7.87 -5.96 7.07
C PHE A 60 8.12 -4.84 8.08
N VAL A 61 8.41 -3.63 7.61
CA VAL A 61 8.76 -2.51 8.50
C VAL A 61 7.53 -1.65 8.83
N LEU A 62 6.62 -1.46 7.87
CA LEU A 62 5.40 -0.69 8.10
C LEU A 62 4.21 -1.58 8.46
N TYR A 63 3.77 -2.44 7.55
CA TYR A 63 2.49 -3.12 7.70
C TYR A 63 2.45 -4.10 8.86
N ILE A 64 3.42 -5.01 8.98
CA ILE A 64 3.40 -6.02 10.05
C ILE A 64 3.39 -5.36 11.45
N PRO A 65 4.30 -4.43 11.79
CA PRO A 65 4.29 -3.78 13.10
C PRO A 65 3.01 -2.97 13.35
N LEU A 66 2.55 -2.21 12.35
CA LEU A 66 1.31 -1.44 12.48
C LEU A 66 0.08 -2.33 12.61
N ALA A 67 0.05 -3.50 11.96
CA ALA A 67 -1.07 -4.43 12.04
C ALA A 67 -1.12 -5.12 13.41
N LEU A 68 0.04 -5.49 13.97
CA LEU A 68 0.11 -6.05 15.33
C LEU A 68 -0.35 -5.03 16.38
N LEU A 69 0.10 -3.77 16.25
CA LEU A 69 -0.31 -2.67 17.13
C LEU A 69 -1.78 -2.27 16.92
N GLY A 70 -2.23 -2.20 15.67
CA GLY A 70 -3.63 -1.91 15.35
C GLY A 70 -4.58 -2.99 15.87
N LYS A 71 -4.17 -4.27 15.77
CA LYS A 71 -4.94 -5.40 16.29
C LYS A 71 -5.16 -5.30 17.80
N SER A 72 -4.15 -4.90 18.58
CA SER A 72 -4.30 -4.81 20.04
C SER A 72 -5.22 -3.67 20.48
N ILE A 73 -5.28 -2.56 19.70
CA ILE A 73 -6.08 -1.38 20.06
C ILE A 73 -7.51 -1.43 19.51
N LEU A 74 -7.68 -1.86 18.25
CA LEU A 74 -8.94 -1.78 17.50
C LEU A 74 -9.39 -3.13 16.91
N GLY A 75 -8.73 -4.24 17.27
CA GLY A 75 -9.01 -5.56 16.72
C GLY A 75 -8.83 -5.60 15.20
N THR A 76 -9.73 -6.28 14.49
CA THR A 76 -9.67 -6.44 13.03
C THR A 76 -9.71 -5.09 12.29
N ALA A 77 -10.41 -4.09 12.82
CA ALA A 77 -10.44 -2.74 12.23
C ALA A 77 -9.05 -2.13 12.18
N GLY A 78 -8.27 -2.29 13.25
CA GLY A 78 -6.90 -1.79 13.31
C GLY A 78 -5.96 -2.46 12.30
N ILE A 79 -6.18 -3.74 11.98
CA ILE A 79 -5.42 -4.43 10.94
C ILE A 79 -5.69 -3.81 9.57
N PHE A 80 -6.96 -3.54 9.24
CA PHE A 80 -7.31 -2.90 7.96
C PHE A 80 -6.82 -1.45 7.89
N SER A 81 -6.93 -0.71 8.99
CA SER A 81 -6.40 0.65 9.07
C SER A 81 -4.87 0.69 8.93
N ALA A 82 -4.16 -0.28 9.51
CA ALA A 82 -2.71 -0.42 9.34
C ALA A 82 -2.31 -0.59 7.87
N LEU A 83 -3.11 -1.31 7.08
CA LEU A 83 -2.88 -1.46 5.63
C LEU A 83 -2.95 -0.12 4.91
N VAL A 84 -3.99 0.68 5.19
CA VAL A 84 -4.18 2.02 4.61
C VAL A 84 -3.00 2.92 4.97
N VAL A 85 -2.62 2.97 6.25
CA VAL A 85 -1.51 3.82 6.73
C VAL A 85 -0.19 3.37 6.11
N SER A 86 0.05 2.07 6.00
CA SER A 86 1.28 1.54 5.42
C SER A 86 1.42 1.93 3.96
N TYR A 87 0.35 1.82 3.16
CA TYR A 87 0.36 2.27 1.77
C TYR A 87 0.40 3.78 1.62
N ALA A 88 -0.18 4.55 2.57
CA ALA A 88 -0.06 6.01 2.56
C ALA A 88 1.42 6.41 2.67
N VAL A 89 2.11 5.89 3.68
CA VAL A 89 3.52 6.21 3.92
C VAL A 89 4.41 5.67 2.79
N SER A 90 4.25 4.40 2.41
CA SER A 90 5.11 3.80 1.39
C SER A 90 4.83 4.35 -0.01
N GLY A 91 3.57 4.63 -0.36
CA GLY A 91 3.19 5.19 -1.64
C GLY A 91 3.68 6.63 -1.82
N THR A 92 3.61 7.45 -0.76
CA THR A 92 4.22 8.79 -0.77
C THR A 92 5.75 8.68 -0.89
N PHE A 93 6.38 7.80 -0.13
CA PHE A 93 7.83 7.60 -0.19
C PHE A 93 8.29 7.09 -1.58
N SER A 94 7.56 6.15 -2.19
CA SER A 94 7.89 5.60 -3.50
C SER A 94 7.78 6.67 -4.60
N TYR A 95 6.79 7.55 -4.52
CA TYR A 95 6.64 8.67 -5.44
C TYR A 95 7.87 9.59 -5.42
N PHE A 96 8.34 9.98 -4.23
CA PHE A 96 9.55 10.80 -4.10
C PHE A 96 10.80 10.08 -4.62
N LEU A 97 10.94 8.78 -4.32
CA LEU A 97 12.07 7.99 -4.81
C LEU A 97 12.11 7.95 -6.34
N VAL A 98 10.97 7.70 -6.99
CA VAL A 98 10.87 7.67 -8.45
C VAL A 98 11.24 9.01 -9.06
N ASN A 99 10.70 10.11 -8.53
CA ASN A 99 11.05 11.46 -9.02
C ASN A 99 12.55 11.74 -8.92
N ARG A 100 13.19 11.31 -7.83
CA ARG A 100 14.64 11.43 -7.65
C ARG A 100 15.41 10.59 -8.67
N VAL A 101 14.99 9.34 -8.91
CA VAL A 101 15.63 8.43 -9.87
C VAL A 101 15.49 8.94 -11.31
N LEU A 102 14.32 9.47 -11.67
CA LEU A 102 14.05 10.05 -12.98
C LEU A 102 14.90 11.30 -13.25
N ASN A 103 14.99 12.22 -12.29
CA ASN A 103 15.81 13.42 -12.41
C ASN A 103 17.29 13.08 -12.62
N ASN A 104 17.80 12.07 -11.91
CA ASN A 104 19.18 11.60 -12.06
C ASN A 104 19.42 10.92 -13.43
N HIS A 105 18.45 10.13 -13.92
CA HIS A 105 18.54 9.53 -15.25
C HIS A 105 18.52 10.57 -16.37
N SER A 106 17.66 11.59 -16.26
CA SER A 106 17.57 12.68 -17.24
C SER A 106 18.87 13.47 -17.33
N LYS A 107 19.47 13.85 -16.18
CA LYS A 107 20.76 14.55 -16.12
C LYS A 107 21.88 13.74 -16.77
N ARG A 108 21.98 12.45 -16.47
CA ARG A 108 23.02 11.56 -17.04
C ARG A 108 22.91 11.43 -18.55
N LYS A 109 21.68 11.35 -19.09
CA LYS A 109 21.43 11.30 -20.54
C LYS A 109 21.81 12.62 -21.23
N LYS A 110 21.71 13.75 -20.54
CA LYS A 110 22.07 15.08 -21.07
C LYS A 110 23.59 15.34 -21.09
N THR A 111 24.37 14.75 -20.17
CA THR A 111 25.84 14.82 -20.19
C THR A 111 26.51 13.84 -21.16
N LEU A 112 25.78 12.84 -21.64
CA LEU A 112 26.25 11.87 -22.64
C LEU A 112 25.95 12.30 -24.09
N LYS A 113 25.23 13.41 -24.27
CA LYS A 113 24.98 14.06 -25.55
C LYS A 113 25.82 15.31 -25.65
#